data_AF-A0A7W2NRX3-F1
#
_entry.id   AF-A0A7W2NRX3-F1
#
_cell.length_a   1.000
_cell.length_b   1.000
_cell.length_c   1.000
_cell.angle_alpha   90.00
_cell.angle_beta   90.00
_cell.angle_gamma   90.00
#
_symmetry.space_group_name_H-M   'P 1'
#
loop_
_entity.id
_entity.type
_entity.pdbx_description
1 polymer ?
#
loop_
_entity_poly.entity_id
_entity_poly.type
_entity_poly.pdbx_seq_one_letter_code
_entity_poly.pdbx_strand_id
1 'polypeptide(L)'
;MKTTYVLTLFILTLTSSVSMAAEDESKSTSIGDFGFGAGLSFTMDLGSHDRIKSAEVVDGLVRVTDEENGIPRLVLEGHYFFRDSDFGFNHGPFVAVQPGSDEIINSVAIGYMMGWKKADKTSSWNIGLGVVADPNVQTLGDGVSENKALPGNETVIRYKETTQYGLMLLFSTSW
;
A
#
# COMPACT_ATOMS: atom_id res chain seq x y z
N MET A 1 5.20 60.73 25.80
CA MET A 1 4.39 59.91 24.87
C MET A 1 4.76 58.45 25.08
N LYS A 2 3.84 57.63 25.61
CA LYS A 2 4.01 56.18 25.75
C LYS A 2 3.09 55.50 24.76
N THR A 3 3.64 54.90 23.72
CA THR A 3 2.89 54.14 22.72
C THR A 3 2.71 52.72 23.23
N THR A 4 1.47 52.32 23.46
CA THR A 4 1.09 50.96 23.85
C THR A 4 0.65 50.22 22.60
N TYR A 5 1.27 49.07 22.30
CA TYR A 5 0.83 48.18 21.24
C TYR A 5 -0.16 47.16 21.82
N VAL A 6 -1.35 47.10 21.23
CA VAL A 6 -2.36 46.07 21.54
C VAL A 6 -2.25 44.97 20.49
N LEU A 7 -1.89 43.77 20.94
CA LEU A 7 -1.85 42.55 20.12
C LEU A 7 -3.25 41.92 20.16
N THR A 8 -3.98 41.96 19.04
CA THR A 8 -5.28 41.29 18.90
C THR A 8 -5.06 39.86 18.40
N LEU A 9 -5.32 38.89 19.27
CA LEU A 9 -5.31 37.46 18.97
C LEU A 9 -6.69 37.04 18.44
N PHE A 10 -6.76 36.55 17.20
CA PHE A 10 -7.98 35.96 16.64
C PHE A 10 -7.97 34.45 16.93
N ILE A 11 -8.82 33.99 17.85
CA ILE A 11 -9.09 32.57 18.06
C ILE A 11 -10.38 32.23 17.31
N LEU A 12 -10.25 31.40 16.26
CA LEU A 12 -11.40 30.85 15.54
C LEU A 12 -11.82 29.54 16.22
N THR A 13 -12.79 29.60 17.13
CA THR A 13 -13.46 28.41 17.67
C THR A 13 -14.67 28.06 16.80
N LEU A 14 -14.58 26.97 16.04
CA LEU A 14 -15.71 26.35 15.39
C LEU A 14 -16.43 25.45 16.41
N THR A 15 -17.59 25.89 16.90
CA THR A 15 -18.48 25.06 17.72
C THR A 15 -19.66 24.61 16.86
N SER A 16 -19.68 23.33 16.47
CA SER A 16 -20.88 22.69 15.94
C SER A 16 -21.57 21.93 17.07
N SER A 17 -22.58 22.55 17.67
CA SER A 17 -23.54 21.88 18.53
C SER A 17 -24.67 21.31 17.67
N VAL A 18 -24.69 19.99 17.48
CA VAL A 18 -25.89 19.27 17.05
C VAL A 18 -26.38 18.47 18.25
N SER A 19 -27.51 18.89 18.80
CA SER A 19 -28.28 18.10 19.76
C SER A 19 -29.19 17.16 18.98
N MET A 20 -29.01 15.85 19.14
CA MET A 20 -30.02 14.87 18.79
C MET A 20 -30.14 13.88 19.94
N ALA A 21 -31.27 13.95 20.63
CA ALA A 21 -31.73 12.94 21.56
C ALA A 21 -33.08 12.43 21.06
N ALA A 22 -33.12 11.16 20.64
CA ALA A 22 -34.14 10.17 20.97
C ALA A 22 -33.95 8.93 20.09
N GLU A 23 -34.08 7.78 20.74
CA GLU A 23 -33.72 6.43 20.33
C GLU A 23 -34.50 5.92 19.11
N ASP A 24 -33.79 5.28 18.19
CA ASP A 24 -34.36 4.33 17.23
C ASP A 24 -33.43 3.10 17.20
N GLU A 25 -34.00 1.91 17.39
CA GLU A 25 -33.29 0.63 17.29
C GLU A 25 -32.93 0.35 15.82
N SER A 26 -32.01 1.14 15.27
CA SER A 26 -31.32 0.78 14.04
C SER A 26 -30.09 -0.02 14.42
N LYS A 27 -29.86 -1.16 13.76
CA LYS A 27 -28.54 -1.78 13.72
C LYS A 27 -27.58 -0.72 13.20
N SER A 28 -26.93 -0.03 14.13
CA SER A 28 -25.85 0.91 13.87
C SER A 28 -24.84 0.18 13.01
N THR A 29 -24.86 0.42 11.70
CA THR A 29 -23.71 0.17 10.84
C THR A 29 -22.67 1.20 11.23
N SER A 30 -22.07 0.96 12.39
CA SER A 30 -21.08 1.80 13.00
C SER A 30 -19.87 1.83 12.08
N ILE A 31 -19.46 3.02 11.69
CA ILE A 31 -18.14 3.30 11.10
C ILE A 31 -17.01 2.82 12.04
N GLY A 32 -17.30 2.51 13.31
CA GLY A 32 -16.34 2.04 14.30
C GLY A 32 -15.77 0.63 14.09
N ASP A 33 -16.21 -0.11 13.07
CA ASP A 33 -15.53 -1.35 12.65
C ASP A 33 -14.56 -1.12 11.48
N PHE A 34 -14.46 0.12 10.98
CA PHE A 34 -13.43 0.56 10.04
C PHE A 34 -12.22 1.08 10.79
N GLY A 35 -11.01 0.67 10.39
CA GLY A 35 -9.76 1.03 11.03
C GLY A 35 -8.68 1.43 10.04
N PHE A 36 -7.67 2.14 10.53
CA PHE A 36 -6.48 2.49 9.76
C PHE A 36 -5.21 2.04 10.47
N GLY A 37 -4.18 1.72 9.69
CA GLY A 37 -2.95 1.19 10.20
C GLY A 37 -1.75 1.48 9.32
N ALA A 38 -0.61 1.04 9.81
CA ALA A 38 0.62 0.96 9.05
C ALA A 38 1.23 -0.43 9.22
N GLY A 39 1.90 -0.92 8.19
CA GLY A 39 2.43 -2.27 8.20
C GLY A 39 3.65 -2.47 7.33
N LEU A 40 4.29 -3.61 7.57
CA LEU A 40 5.33 -4.17 6.73
C LEU A 40 4.69 -5.25 5.88
N SER A 41 4.86 -5.16 4.57
CA SER A 41 4.44 -6.21 3.65
C SER A 41 5.62 -6.79 2.89
N PHE A 42 5.44 -8.01 2.40
CA PHE A 42 6.30 -8.62 1.41
C PHE A 42 5.43 -8.99 0.22
N THR A 43 5.85 -8.56 -0.98
CA THR A 43 5.13 -8.87 -2.22
C THR A 43 5.98 -9.75 -3.12
N MET A 44 5.37 -10.82 -3.63
CA MET A 44 5.96 -11.67 -4.66
C MET A 44 5.30 -11.35 -5.99
N ASP A 45 6.09 -10.95 -6.98
CA ASP A 45 5.63 -10.71 -8.34
C ASP A 45 5.15 -12.04 -8.96
N LEU A 46 3.95 -12.04 -9.51
CA LEU A 46 3.37 -13.17 -10.26
C LEU A 46 3.10 -12.78 -11.72
N GLY A 47 3.62 -11.63 -12.15
CA GLY A 47 3.53 -11.15 -13.52
C GLY A 47 4.23 -12.08 -14.51
N SER A 48 3.98 -11.82 -15.80
CA SER A 48 4.59 -12.60 -16.88
C SER A 48 6.00 -12.15 -17.25
N HIS A 49 6.54 -11.13 -16.57
CA HIS A 49 7.85 -10.56 -16.83
C HIS A 49 8.59 -10.35 -15.52
N ASP A 50 9.92 -10.50 -15.55
CA ASP A 50 10.75 -10.15 -14.41
C ASP A 50 10.84 -8.63 -14.26
N ARG A 51 10.83 -8.17 -13.01
CA ARG A 51 11.09 -6.77 -12.67
C ARG A 51 12.58 -6.52 -12.79
N ILE A 52 12.98 -5.82 -13.85
CA ILE A 52 14.39 -5.58 -14.16
C ILE A 52 14.83 -4.29 -13.50
N LYS A 53 15.83 -4.38 -12.60
CA LYS A 53 16.53 -3.19 -12.09
C LYS A 53 17.64 -2.75 -13.03
N SER A 54 18.41 -3.71 -13.52
CA SER A 54 19.51 -3.44 -14.45
C SER A 54 19.79 -4.62 -15.37
N ALA A 55 20.21 -4.30 -16.59
CA ALA A 55 20.72 -5.23 -17.57
C ALA A 55 21.81 -4.55 -18.42
N GLU A 56 22.73 -5.35 -18.94
CA GLU A 56 23.85 -4.90 -19.78
C GLU A 56 24.06 -5.81 -20.98
N VAL A 57 24.82 -5.33 -21.97
CA VAL A 57 25.19 -6.13 -23.14
C VAL A 57 26.59 -6.68 -22.93
N VAL A 58 26.70 -8.00 -22.78
CA VAL A 58 27.98 -8.71 -22.65
C VAL A 58 28.14 -9.61 -23.85
N ASP A 59 29.21 -9.41 -24.63
CA ASP A 59 29.52 -10.17 -25.84
C ASP A 59 28.36 -10.17 -26.87
N GLY A 60 27.64 -9.04 -26.96
CA GLY A 60 26.49 -8.89 -27.86
C GLY A 60 25.20 -9.56 -27.36
N LEU A 61 25.19 -10.11 -26.15
CA LEU A 61 24.01 -10.72 -25.51
C LEU A 61 23.50 -9.85 -24.36
N VAL A 62 22.18 -9.76 -24.24
CA VAL A 62 21.52 -9.09 -23.11
C VAL A 62 21.66 -9.95 -21.86
N ARG A 63 22.26 -9.41 -20.81
CA ARG A 63 22.39 -10.05 -19.49
C ARG A 63 21.69 -9.18 -18.47
N VAL A 64 20.67 -9.74 -17.82
CA VAL A 64 20.07 -9.10 -16.67
C VAL A 64 21.03 -9.26 -15.49
N THR A 65 21.33 -8.15 -14.82
CA THR A 65 22.30 -8.10 -13.72
C THR A 65 21.62 -7.99 -12.37
N ASP A 66 20.40 -7.43 -12.32
CA ASP A 66 19.63 -7.31 -11.09
C ASP A 66 18.12 -7.34 -11.38
N GLU A 67 17.41 -8.12 -10.58
CA GLU A 67 15.96 -8.32 -10.62
C GLU A 67 15.36 -8.14 -9.24
N GLU A 68 14.13 -7.65 -9.19
CA GLU A 68 13.43 -7.41 -7.93
C GLU A 68 12.01 -7.97 -7.94
N ASN A 69 11.91 -9.29 -7.96
CA ASN A 69 10.62 -10.00 -7.95
C ASN A 69 10.04 -10.19 -6.53
N GLY A 70 10.81 -9.89 -5.48
CA GLY A 70 10.39 -9.93 -4.09
C GLY A 70 10.67 -8.60 -3.39
N ILE A 71 9.62 -7.90 -2.95
CA ILE A 71 9.74 -6.51 -2.46
C ILE A 71 9.18 -6.40 -1.04
N PRO A 72 10.00 -6.05 -0.04
CA PRO A 72 9.52 -5.59 1.25
C PRO A 72 9.03 -4.13 1.15
N ARG A 73 7.88 -3.81 1.74
CA ARG A 73 7.26 -2.48 1.65
C ARG A 73 6.73 -2.00 3.00
N LEU A 74 6.85 -0.70 3.25
CA LEU A 74 6.03 -0.02 4.23
C LEU A 74 4.74 0.43 3.55
N VAL A 75 3.60 0.07 4.13
CA VAL A 75 2.29 0.40 3.58
C VAL A 75 1.41 1.07 4.62
N LEU A 76 0.54 1.96 4.16
CA LEU A 76 -0.61 2.41 4.90
C LEU A 76 -1.77 1.47 4.57
N GLU A 77 -2.53 1.09 5.58
CA GLU A 77 -3.59 0.09 5.46
C GLU A 77 -4.90 0.63 6.04
N GLY A 78 -6.00 0.31 5.40
CA GLY A 78 -7.34 0.50 5.93
C GLY A 78 -8.15 -0.78 5.78
N HIS A 79 -8.94 -1.12 6.79
CA HIS A 79 -9.72 -2.35 6.82
C HIS A 79 -11.10 -2.14 7.41
N TYR A 80 -11.98 -3.10 7.13
CA TYR A 80 -13.24 -3.25 7.82
C TYR A 80 -13.28 -4.63 8.46
N PHE A 81 -13.47 -4.70 9.77
CA PHE A 81 -13.56 -5.97 10.48
C PHE A 81 -15.00 -6.38 10.75
N PHE A 82 -15.35 -7.57 10.26
CA PHE A 82 -16.52 -8.27 10.74
C PHE A 82 -16.25 -8.72 12.17
N ARG A 83 -17.10 -8.28 13.09
CA ARG A 83 -17.12 -8.76 14.47
C ARG A 83 -17.77 -10.13 14.49
N ASP A 84 -16.93 -11.16 14.46
CA ASP A 84 -17.38 -12.54 14.65
C ASP A 84 -16.85 -13.06 16.00
N SER A 85 -17.76 -13.43 16.89
CA SER A 85 -17.43 -13.97 18.20
C SER A 85 -16.93 -15.41 18.14
N ASP A 86 -17.16 -16.12 17.04
CA ASP A 86 -17.01 -17.56 16.97
C ASP A 86 -15.55 -17.99 16.75
N PHE A 87 -14.73 -17.10 16.19
CA PHE A 87 -13.34 -17.40 15.81
C PHE A 87 -12.29 -16.86 16.79
N GLY A 88 -12.67 -15.98 17.73
CA GLY A 88 -11.73 -15.35 18.68
C GLY A 88 -10.75 -14.34 18.04
N PHE A 89 -10.94 -14.03 16.75
CA PHE A 89 -10.24 -12.98 16.02
C PHE A 89 -11.21 -12.20 15.13
N ASN A 90 -10.89 -10.94 14.87
CA ASN A 90 -11.61 -10.13 13.90
C ASN A 90 -11.08 -10.45 12.49
N HIS A 91 -11.91 -10.35 11.47
CA HIS A 91 -11.45 -10.57 10.10
C HIS A 91 -12.25 -9.76 9.10
N GLY A 92 -11.70 -9.51 7.93
CA GLY A 92 -12.41 -8.78 6.89
C GLY A 92 -11.52 -8.24 5.77
N PRO A 93 -12.11 -7.50 4.84
CA PRO A 93 -11.38 -6.94 3.71
C PRO A 93 -10.44 -5.81 4.16
N PHE A 94 -9.35 -5.65 3.42
CA PHE A 94 -8.45 -4.52 3.56
C PHE A 94 -8.02 -3.95 2.21
N VAL A 95 -7.60 -2.70 2.26
CA VAL A 95 -6.88 -2.01 1.20
C VAL A 95 -5.56 -1.51 1.76
N ALA A 96 -4.50 -1.55 0.97
CA ALA A 96 -3.21 -1.00 1.36
C ALA A 96 -2.59 -0.20 0.22
N VAL A 97 -1.88 0.85 0.56
CA VAL A 97 -1.16 1.70 -0.39
C VAL A 97 0.28 1.91 0.06
N GLN A 98 1.20 1.85 -0.89
CA GLN A 98 2.58 2.27 -0.68
C GLN A 98 2.78 3.64 -1.31
N PRO A 99 3.03 4.69 -0.50
CA PRO A 99 3.47 5.98 -1.03
C PRO A 99 4.85 5.85 -1.68
N GLY A 100 5.06 6.55 -2.79
CA GLY A 100 6.36 6.62 -3.48
C GLY A 100 7.18 7.86 -3.12
N SER A 101 8.45 7.85 -3.53
CA SER A 101 9.34 9.02 -3.50
C SER A 101 9.22 9.87 -4.76
N ASP A 102 9.13 9.22 -5.91
CA ASP A 102 9.11 9.84 -7.23
C ASP A 102 7.69 9.83 -7.82
N GLU A 103 6.94 8.75 -7.59
CA GLU A 103 5.51 8.66 -7.86
C GLU A 103 4.66 8.84 -6.58
N ILE A 104 3.44 9.34 -6.73
CA ILE A 104 2.52 9.53 -5.58
C ILE A 104 2.17 8.16 -4.95
N ILE A 105 2.00 7.12 -5.77
CA ILE A 105 1.63 5.77 -5.35
C ILE A 105 2.49 4.74 -6.09
N ASN A 106 3.26 3.96 -5.34
CA ASN A 106 4.10 2.88 -5.89
C ASN A 106 3.34 1.57 -6.01
N SER A 107 2.36 1.33 -5.13
CA SER A 107 1.55 0.11 -5.18
C SER A 107 0.20 0.29 -4.51
N VAL A 108 -0.80 -0.43 -4.99
CA VAL A 108 -2.10 -0.58 -4.34
C VAL A 108 -2.39 -2.07 -4.15
N ALA A 109 -2.89 -2.45 -2.99
CA ALA A 109 -3.30 -3.81 -2.69
C ALA A 109 -4.71 -3.86 -2.14
N ILE A 110 -5.39 -4.97 -2.43
CA ILE A 110 -6.67 -5.34 -1.84
C ILE A 110 -6.55 -6.78 -1.34
N GLY A 111 -7.21 -7.10 -0.23
CA GLY A 111 -7.11 -8.44 0.30
C GLY A 111 -8.03 -8.69 1.48
N TYR A 112 -7.69 -9.75 2.21
CA TYR A 112 -8.38 -10.18 3.40
C TYR A 112 -7.40 -10.31 4.55
N MET A 113 -7.80 -9.89 5.75
CA MET A 113 -6.92 -9.94 6.92
C MET A 113 -7.65 -10.43 8.16
N MET A 114 -6.84 -10.93 9.09
CA MET A 114 -7.23 -11.32 10.44
C MET A 114 -6.54 -10.39 11.43
N GLY A 115 -7.25 -9.99 12.48
CA GLY A 115 -6.81 -9.04 13.48
C GLY A 115 -7.07 -9.52 14.90
N TRP A 116 -6.08 -9.35 15.77
CA TRP A 116 -6.16 -9.64 17.20
C TRP A 116 -6.02 -8.36 18.00
N LYS A 117 -7.00 -8.07 18.85
CA LYS A 117 -6.94 -6.92 19.75
C LYS A 117 -5.77 -7.06 20.72
N LYS A 118 -5.03 -5.98 20.90
CA LYS A 118 -3.96 -5.88 21.89
C LYS A 118 -4.58 -5.65 23.28
N ALA A 119 -3.75 -5.79 24.32
CA ALA A 119 -4.19 -5.68 25.71
C ALA A 119 -4.82 -4.31 26.04
N ASP A 120 -4.45 -3.26 25.28
CA ASP A 120 -5.02 -1.91 25.38
C ASP A 120 -6.44 -1.79 24.79
N LYS A 121 -6.92 -2.81 24.05
CA LYS A 121 -8.21 -2.91 23.34
C LYS A 121 -8.47 -1.83 22.28
N THR A 122 -7.59 -0.84 22.16
CA THR A 122 -7.66 0.27 21.19
C THR A 122 -6.78 0.03 19.98
N SER A 123 -5.84 -0.92 20.03
CA SER A 123 -5.04 -1.30 18.87
C SER A 123 -5.12 -2.79 18.58
N SER A 124 -4.80 -3.20 17.35
CA SER A 124 -4.72 -4.61 16.97
C SER A 124 -3.46 -4.92 16.19
N TRP A 125 -3.01 -6.17 16.29
CA TRP A 125 -2.05 -6.76 15.37
C TRP A 125 -2.80 -7.50 14.29
N ASN A 126 -2.39 -7.32 13.04
CA ASN A 126 -3.11 -7.89 11.92
C ASN A 126 -2.17 -8.62 10.95
N ILE A 127 -2.70 -9.66 10.32
CA ILE A 127 -2.05 -10.43 9.27
C ILE A 127 -3.00 -10.48 8.07
N GLY A 128 -2.54 -9.98 6.93
CA GLY A 128 -3.31 -9.88 5.69
C GLY A 128 -2.67 -10.64 4.54
N LEU A 129 -3.52 -11.21 3.69
CA LEU A 129 -3.15 -11.74 2.38
C LEU A 129 -3.93 -11.00 1.31
N GLY A 130 -3.24 -10.51 0.28
CA GLY A 130 -3.86 -9.71 -0.76
C GLY A 130 -3.23 -9.89 -2.12
N VAL A 131 -3.88 -9.30 -3.11
CA VAL A 131 -3.31 -9.07 -4.44
C VAL A 131 -2.83 -7.62 -4.50
N VAL A 132 -1.64 -7.41 -5.06
CA VAL A 132 -1.05 -6.10 -5.25
C VAL A 132 -0.96 -5.77 -6.74
N ALA A 133 -1.15 -4.51 -7.09
CA ALA A 133 -0.89 -3.95 -8.40
C ALA A 133 0.21 -2.88 -8.28
N ASP A 134 1.29 -3.07 -9.04
CA ASP A 134 2.39 -2.12 -9.17
C ASP A 134 2.31 -1.51 -10.57
N PRO A 135 1.96 -0.22 -10.74
CA PRO A 135 1.72 0.37 -12.06
C PRO A 135 2.99 0.66 -12.87
N ASN A 136 4.13 0.88 -12.22
CA ASN A 136 5.36 1.39 -12.84
C ASN A 136 6.51 0.39 -12.70
N VAL A 137 6.32 -0.82 -13.21
CA VAL A 137 7.35 -1.88 -13.17
C VAL A 137 8.21 -1.81 -14.41
N GLN A 138 9.51 -1.61 -14.22
CA GLN A 138 10.47 -1.69 -15.32
C GLN A 138 10.68 -3.14 -15.76
N THR A 139 10.54 -3.38 -17.06
CA THR A 139 10.74 -4.68 -17.72
C THR A 139 11.57 -4.48 -18.99
N LEU A 140 12.12 -5.57 -19.56
CA LEU A 140 12.78 -5.50 -20.88
C LEU A 140 11.79 -5.03 -21.96
N GLY A 141 12.26 -4.14 -22.84
CA GLY A 141 11.47 -3.62 -23.95
C GLY A 141 11.06 -4.70 -24.94
N ASP A 142 10.04 -4.43 -25.74
CA ASP A 142 9.52 -5.40 -26.70
C ASP A 142 10.60 -5.87 -27.69
N GLY A 143 10.66 -7.19 -27.89
CA GLY A 143 11.67 -7.85 -28.73
C GLY A 143 13.03 -8.06 -28.04
N VAL A 144 13.25 -7.48 -26.86
CA VAL A 144 14.43 -7.73 -26.03
C VAL A 144 14.14 -8.90 -25.10
N SER A 145 15.06 -9.85 -25.01
CA SER A 145 14.95 -10.97 -24.07
C SER A 145 16.30 -11.25 -23.46
N GLU A 146 16.30 -11.68 -22.21
CA GLU A 146 17.49 -12.13 -21.53
C GLU A 146 18.18 -13.26 -22.32
N ASN A 147 19.51 -13.25 -22.31
CA ASN A 147 20.37 -14.25 -22.93
C ASN A 147 20.23 -14.35 -24.46
N LYS A 148 19.67 -13.32 -25.10
CA LYS A 148 19.59 -13.18 -26.56
C LYS A 148 20.31 -11.93 -27.03
N ALA A 149 20.68 -11.91 -28.31
CA ALA A 149 21.18 -10.72 -28.96
C ALA A 149 20.08 -9.65 -29.02
N LEU A 150 20.48 -8.37 -29.03
CA LEU A 150 19.55 -7.29 -29.24
C LEU A 150 18.87 -7.42 -30.62
N PRO A 151 17.58 -7.07 -30.73
CA PRO A 151 16.88 -7.14 -32.00
C PRO A 151 17.48 -6.14 -33.01
N GLY A 152 17.70 -6.61 -34.24
CA GLY A 152 18.23 -5.79 -35.32
C GLY A 152 19.68 -5.35 -35.10
N ASN A 153 19.95 -4.04 -35.25
CA ASN A 153 21.27 -3.42 -35.07
C ASN A 153 21.30 -2.50 -33.83
N GLU A 154 20.40 -2.72 -32.86
CA GLU A 154 20.38 -1.95 -31.62
C GLU A 154 21.66 -2.23 -30.79
N THR A 155 22.23 -1.18 -30.21
CA THR A 155 23.43 -1.28 -29.33
C THR A 155 23.12 -0.94 -27.88
N VAL A 156 21.89 -0.56 -27.58
CA VAL A 156 21.42 -0.11 -26.26
C VAL A 156 20.21 -0.92 -25.87
N ILE A 157 20.16 -1.38 -24.62
CA ILE A 157 19.00 -2.08 -24.07
C ILE A 157 17.88 -1.06 -23.84
N ARG A 158 16.71 -1.34 -24.43
CA ARG A 158 15.49 -0.59 -24.16
C ARG A 158 14.72 -1.25 -23.02
N TYR A 159 14.18 -0.43 -22.15
CA TYR A 159 13.25 -0.83 -21.10
C TYR A 159 11.85 -0.30 -21.41
N LYS A 160 10.84 -0.89 -20.77
CA LYS A 160 9.47 -0.38 -20.75
C LYS A 160 8.91 -0.48 -19.34
N GLU A 161 8.01 0.44 -19.02
CA GLU A 161 7.22 0.38 -17.79
C GLU A 161 5.89 -0.31 -18.06
N THR A 162 5.49 -1.19 -17.15
CA THR A 162 4.21 -1.90 -17.24
C THR A 162 3.63 -2.12 -15.85
N THR A 163 2.33 -2.40 -15.80
CA THR A 163 1.68 -2.81 -14.57
C THR A 163 1.89 -4.30 -14.34
N GLN A 164 2.41 -4.69 -13.18
CA GLN A 164 2.45 -6.09 -12.75
C GLN A 164 1.60 -6.33 -11.51
N TYR A 165 1.17 -7.58 -11.37
CA TYR A 165 0.36 -8.03 -10.24
C TYR A 165 1.14 -9.06 -9.43
N GLY A 166 0.95 -9.03 -8.12
CA GLY A 166 1.62 -9.94 -7.20
C GLY A 166 0.74 -10.38 -6.05
N LEU A 167 1.27 -11.29 -5.25
CA LEU A 167 0.69 -11.64 -3.95
C LEU A 167 1.37 -10.83 -2.86
N MET A 168 0.57 -10.35 -1.91
CA MET A 168 1.01 -9.61 -0.74
C MET A 168 0.75 -10.43 0.52
N LEU A 169 1.77 -10.52 1.37
CA LEU A 169 1.64 -10.83 2.79
C LEU A 169 1.87 -9.54 3.57
N LEU A 170 0.94 -9.18 4.46
CA LEU A 170 0.97 -7.96 5.25
C LEU A 170 0.95 -8.28 6.75
N PHE A 171 1.85 -7.66 7.50
CA PHE A 171 1.79 -7.56 8.96
C PHE A 171 1.58 -6.08 9.33
N SER A 172 0.46 -5.75 9.99
CA SER A 172 0.15 -4.36 10.35
C SER A 172 -0.23 -4.20 11.82
N THR A 173 -0.13 -2.96 12.30
CA THR A 173 -0.82 -2.50 13.50
C THR A 173 -1.81 -1.43 13.10
N SER A 174 -2.99 -1.46 13.71
CA SER A 174 -4.06 -0.49 13.43
C SER A 174 -4.68 0.05 14.72
N TRP A 175 -5.37 1.19 14.59
CA TRP A 175 -6.01 1.95 15.66
C TRP A 175 -7.40 2.45 15.23
#